data_AF-A0A1R4KEF2-F1
#
_entry.id   AF-A0A1R4KEF2-F1
#
_cell.length_a   1.000
_cell.length_b   1.000
_cell.length_c   1.000
_cell.angle_alpha   90.00
_cell.angle_beta   90.00
_cell.angle_gamma   90.00
#
_symmetry.space_group_name_H-M   'P 1'
#
loop_
_entity.id
_entity.type
_entity.pdbx_description
1 polymer ?
#
loop_
_entity_poly.entity_id
_entity_poly.type
_entity_poly.pdbx_seq_one_letter_code
_entity_poly.pdbx_strand_id
1 'polypeptide(L)' 'MRKKDKRKNLIIWLAIVIFLGIPFGMLNNNMFIGFGIALCFAGAFNTAFWKSKE' A
#
# COMPACT_ATOMS: atom_id res chain seq x y z
N MET A 1 -12.60 14.90 -10.03
CA MET A 1 -11.33 14.77 -9.26
C MET A 1 -10.18 15.33 -10.09
N ARG A 2 -9.39 16.27 -9.58
CA ARG A 2 -8.31 16.91 -10.35
C ARG A 2 -7.13 15.93 -10.47
N LYS A 3 -6.45 15.88 -11.63
CA LYS A 3 -5.32 14.95 -11.91
C LYS A 3 -4.19 14.97 -10.84
N LYS A 4 -4.07 16.06 -10.06
CA LYS A 4 -3.12 16.20 -8.94
C LYS A 4 -3.39 15.25 -7.77
N ASP A 5 -4.65 14.91 -7.49
CA ASP A 5 -5.01 14.04 -6.36
C ASP A 5 -4.63 12.58 -6.63
N LYS A 6 -4.75 12.14 -7.89
CA LYS A 6 -4.39 10.78 -8.32
C LYS A 6 -2.91 10.48 -8.10
N ARG A 7 -2.02 11.45 -8.37
CA ARG A 7 -0.56 11.28 -8.17
C ARG A 7 -0.19 11.29 -6.69
N LYS A 8 -0.81 12.15 -5.87
CA LYS A 8 -0.60 12.14 -4.42
C LYS A 8 -1.05 10.82 -3.81
N ASN A 9 -2.20 10.30 -4.24
CA ASN A 9 -2.69 9.00 -3.77
C ASN A 9 -1.71 7.86 -4.12
N LEU A 10 -1.14 7.86 -5.34
CA LEU A 10 -0.15 6.87 -5.76
C LEU A 10 1.13 6.90 -4.90
N ILE A 11 1.61 8.10 -4.54
CA ILE A 11 2.81 8.28 -3.70
C ILE A 11 2.55 7.79 -2.28
N ILE A 12 1.39 8.14 -1.69
CA ILE A 12 1.00 7.68 -0.36
C ILE A 12 0.89 6.15 -0.34
N TRP A 13 0.35 5.56 -1.41
CA TRP A 13 0.22 4.12 -1.56
C TRP A 13 1.58 3.41 -1.60
N LEU A 14 2.52 3.91 -2.41
CA LEU A 14 3.90 3.44 -2.46
C LEU A 14 4.60 3.57 -1.11
N ALA A 15 4.39 4.68 -0.40
CA ALA A 15 4.97 4.89 0.93
C ALA A 15 4.46 3.85 1.94
N ILE A 16 3.17 3.53 1.94
CA ILE A 16 2.57 2.52 2.82
C ILE A 16 3.16 1.13 2.53
N VAL A 17 3.29 0.75 1.24
CA VAL A 17 3.87 -0.54 0.84
C VAL A 17 5.31 -0.67 1.32
N ILE A 18 6.13 0.38 1.20
CA ILE A 18 7.52 0.35 1.66
C ILE A 18 7.59 0.30 3.19
N PHE A 19 6.77 1.12 3.87
CA PHE A 19 6.77 1.22 5.32
C PHE A 19 6.32 -0.08 5.99
N LEU A 20 5.38 -0.82 5.40
CA LEU A 20 4.96 -2.14 5.88
C LEU A 20 5.86 -3.27 5.35
N GLY A 21 6.30 -3.20 4.10
CA GLY A 21 7.06 -4.27 3.45
C GLY A 21 8.41 -4.55 4.10
N ILE A 22 9.12 -3.49 4.53
CA ILE A 22 10.43 -3.62 5.19
C ILE A 22 10.33 -4.36 6.54
N PRO A 23 9.52 -3.93 7.53
CA PRO A 23 9.44 -4.60 8.82
C PRO A 23 8.88 -6.02 8.71
N PHE A 24 7.85 -6.25 7.86
CA PHE A 24 7.34 -7.61 7.64
C PHE A 24 8.34 -8.52 6.93
N GLY A 25 9.16 -7.96 6.03
CA GLY A 25 10.23 -8.68 5.34
C GLY A 25 11.36 -9.06 6.30
N MET A 26 11.75 -8.15 7.19
CA MET A 26 12.71 -8.41 8.26
C MET A 26 12.17 -9.45 9.26
N LEU A 27 10.90 -9.36 9.66
CA LEU A 27 10.26 -10.30 10.59
C LEU A 27 10.24 -11.74 10.04
N ASN A 28 9.97 -11.90 8.75
CA ASN A 28 9.89 -13.22 8.11
C ASN A 28 11.24 -13.71 7.55
N ASN A 29 12.34 -12.96 7.74
CA ASN A 29 13.62 -13.17 7.06
C ASN A 29 13.51 -13.34 5.53
N ASN A 30 12.40 -12.87 4.95
CA ASN A 30 12.10 -13.04 3.54
C ASN A 30 11.41 -11.78 3.02
N MET A 31 12.18 -10.97 2.29
CA MET A 31 11.68 -9.73 1.71
C MET A 31 10.51 -9.96 0.75
N PHE A 32 10.47 -11.09 0.04
CA PHE A 32 9.41 -11.39 -0.93
C PHE A 32 8.05 -11.55 -0.25
N ILE A 33 8.01 -12.23 0.90
CA ILE A 33 6.80 -12.40 1.71
C ILE A 33 6.39 -11.07 2.33
N GLY A 34 7.35 -10.30 2.86
CA GLY A 34 7.09 -8.98 3.44
C GLY A 34 6.43 -8.00 2.46
N PHE A 35 6.97 -7.88 1.25
CA PHE A 35 6.37 -7.08 0.19
C PHE A 35 5.02 -7.63 -0.27
N GLY A 36 4.85 -8.95 -0.35
CA GLY A 36 3.57 -9.58 -0.72
C GLY A 36 2.44 -9.22 0.26
N ILE A 37 2.70 -9.32 1.56
CA ILE A 37 1.75 -8.93 2.61
C ILE A 37 1.44 -7.42 2.51
N ALA A 38 2.47 -6.58 2.38
CA ALA A 38 2.29 -5.13 2.25
C ALA A 38 1.45 -4.75 1.02
N LEU A 39 1.63 -5.46 -0.11
CA LEU A 39 0.85 -5.26 -1.33
C LEU A 39 -0.63 -5.63 -1.13
N CYS A 40 -0.92 -6.75 -0.45
CA CYS A 40 -2.28 -7.16 -0.10
C CYS A 40 -2.99 -6.12 0.77
N PHE A 41 -2.31 -5.60 1.81
CA PHE A 41 -2.85 -4.55 2.67
C PHE A 41 -3.11 -3.25 1.91
N ALA A 42 -2.18 -2.84 1.05
CA ALA A 42 -2.34 -1.64 0.25
C ALA A 42 -3.51 -1.77 -0.73
N GLY A 43 -3.69 -2.94 -1.35
CA GLY A 43 -4.82 -3.25 -2.24
C GLY A 43 -6.17 -3.20 -1.53
N ALA A 44 -6.25 -3.78 -0.33
CA ALA A 44 -7.44 -3.73 0.52
C ALA A 44 -7.79 -2.29 0.92
N PHE A 45 -6.80 -1.49 1.31
CA PHE A 45 -6.99 -0.07 1.66
C PHE A 45 -7.49 0.75 0.46
N ASN A 46 -6.94 0.54 -0.73
CA ASN A 46 -7.40 1.24 -1.94
C ASN A 46 -8.86 0.92 -2.26
N THR A 47 -9.25 -0.35 -2.08
CA THR A 47 -10.64 -0.79 -2.27
C THR A 47 -11.58 -0.19 -1.22
N ALA A 48 -11.15 -0.14 0.05
CA ALA A 48 -11.94 0.47 1.13
C ALA A 48 -12.16 1.97 0.92
N PHE A 49 -11.12 2.71 0.52
CA PHE A 49 -11.24 4.14 0.19
C PHE A 49 -12.08 4.42 -1.05
N TRP A 50 -12.07 3.51 -2.04
CA TRP A 50 -12.92 3.63 -3.22
C TRP A 50 -14.40 3.42 -2.86
N LYS A 51 -14.70 2.41 -2.03
CA LYS A 51 -16.06 2.09 -1.59
C LYS A 51 -16.66 3.10 -0.63
N SER A 52 -15.83 3.82 0.13
CA SER A 52 -16.30 4.86 1.06
C SER A 52 -16.69 6.19 0.37
N LYS A 53 -16.58 6.27 -0.96
CA LYS A 53 -16.84 7.49 -1.76
C LYS A 53 -18.03 7.37 -2.72
N GLU A 54 -18.69 6.22 -2.71
CA GLU A 54 -19.95 5.94 -3.40
C GLU A 54 -21.11 6.17 -2.43
#